data_AF-A0A9X2GC20-F1
#
_entry.id   AF-A0A9X2GC20-F1
#
_cell.length_a   1.000
_cell.length_b   1.000
_cell.length_c   1.000
_cell.angle_alpha   90.00
_cell.angle_beta   90.00
_cell.angle_gamma   90.00
#
_symmetry.space_group_name_H-M   'P 1'
#
loop_
_entity.id
_entity.type
_entity.pdbx_description
1 polymer ?
#
loop_
_entity_poly.entity_id
_entity_poly.type
_entity_poly.pdbx_seq_one_letter_code
_entity_poly.pdbx_strand_id
1 'polypeptide(L)'
;MYGPGHNGFFTSPNGAESWIVYHANSSSGGGCDNNRTTRAQKFTWNSDGTPNFGTPVATGASLPAPAGETAATPAAYTLVNRNSGKCLEVSGGSGADGANIRQWACNGGNQRRRIEDQADDTSRLVNVATGKVADVADCGTADGIDVRQWSWLGNACQQWSIRPA
;
A
#
# COMPACT_ATOMS: atom_id res chain seq x y z
N MET A 1 11.38 13.69 21.94
CA MET A 1 10.25 14.31 21.22
C MET A 1 10.03 15.68 21.82
N TYR A 2 9.94 16.70 20.98
CA TYR A 2 9.88 18.07 21.45
C TYR A 2 8.82 18.85 20.66
N GLY A 3 8.18 19.80 21.33
CA GLY A 3 7.11 20.62 20.77
C GLY A 3 5.90 19.82 20.27
N PRO A 4 5.32 18.89 21.06
CA PRO A 4 4.01 18.35 20.69
C PRO A 4 3.04 19.53 20.59
N GLY A 5 2.25 19.57 19.53
CA GLY A 5 1.09 20.47 19.47
C GLY A 5 -0.14 19.67 19.14
N HIS A 6 -1.02 20.21 18.28
CA HIS A 6 -2.33 19.61 18.01
C HIS A 6 -2.24 18.09 17.86
N ASN A 7 -3.05 17.39 18.64
CA ASN A 7 -3.16 15.95 18.65
C ASN A 7 -4.63 15.51 18.57
N GLY A 8 -4.83 14.31 18.06
CA GLY A 8 -6.11 13.61 18.05
C GLY A 8 -5.96 12.21 18.64
N PHE A 9 -7.06 11.67 19.16
CA PHE A 9 -7.12 10.30 19.65
C PHE A 9 -8.18 9.53 18.86
N PHE A 10 -7.91 8.25 18.61
CA PHE A 10 -8.89 7.35 18.02
C PHE A 10 -8.74 5.93 18.56
N THR A 11 -9.81 5.16 18.45
CA THR A 11 -9.82 3.73 18.75
C THR A 11 -9.67 2.97 17.46
N SER A 12 -8.90 1.87 17.47
CA SER A 12 -8.75 1.02 16.29
C SER A 12 -10.11 0.44 15.83
N PRO A 13 -10.28 0.07 14.55
CA PRO A 13 -11.58 -0.36 14.03
C PRO A 13 -12.23 -1.55 14.76
N ASN A 14 -11.43 -2.48 15.30
CA ASN A 14 -11.95 -3.58 16.12
C ASN A 14 -12.15 -3.23 17.60
N GLY A 15 -11.92 -1.99 18.02
CA GLY A 15 -12.07 -1.54 19.41
C GLY A 15 -10.92 -1.90 20.35
N ALA A 16 -9.89 -2.62 19.89
CA ALA A 16 -8.89 -3.21 20.78
C ALA A 16 -7.74 -2.28 21.18
N GLU A 17 -7.53 -1.16 20.46
CA GLU A 17 -6.36 -0.31 20.66
C GLU A 17 -6.73 1.17 20.74
N SER A 18 -5.97 1.91 21.55
CA SER A 18 -6.04 3.36 21.61
C SER A 18 -4.83 3.96 20.89
N TRP A 19 -5.07 4.92 20.02
CA TRP A 19 -4.06 5.55 19.18
C TRP A 19 -4.07 7.07 19.35
N ILE A 20 -2.89 7.65 19.23
CA ILE A 20 -2.70 9.10 19.17
C ILE A 20 -2.10 9.48 17.82
N VAL A 21 -2.66 10.50 17.17
CA VAL A 21 -2.04 11.21 16.04
C VAL A 21 -1.60 12.57 16.52
N TYR A 22 -0.37 12.98 16.21
CA TYR A 22 0.21 14.21 16.75
C TYR A 22 1.28 14.79 15.83
N HIS A 23 1.49 16.10 15.91
CA HIS A 23 2.61 16.76 15.27
C HIS A 23 3.81 16.87 16.22
N ALA A 24 5.01 16.49 15.78
CA ALA A 24 6.23 16.56 16.60
C ALA A 24 7.51 16.84 15.81
N ASN A 25 8.49 17.43 16.50
CA ASN A 25 9.85 17.62 16.00
C ASN A 25 10.79 16.51 16.45
N SER A 26 11.77 16.19 15.60
CA SER A 26 12.82 15.20 15.89
C SER A 26 13.97 15.78 16.74
N SER A 27 14.05 17.11 16.90
CA SER A 27 15.06 17.80 17.72
C SER A 27 14.42 18.76 18.72
N SER A 28 15.14 19.06 19.81
CA SER A 28 14.69 19.97 20.87
C SER A 28 14.63 21.44 20.48
N GLY A 29 15.38 21.83 19.45
CA GLY A 29 15.35 23.18 18.89
C GLY A 29 14.32 23.38 17.76
N GLY A 30 13.54 22.35 17.43
CA GLY A 30 12.57 22.43 16.33
C GLY A 30 11.39 23.34 16.64
N GLY A 31 11.05 24.23 15.71
CA GLY A 31 9.95 25.18 15.82
C GLY A 31 8.67 24.73 15.10
N CYS A 32 7.83 25.70 14.74
CA CYS A 32 6.74 25.51 13.78
C CYS A 32 7.25 25.67 12.35
N ASP A 33 8.26 24.88 11.99
CA ASP A 33 8.90 24.89 10.69
C ASP A 33 8.53 23.65 9.87
N ASN A 34 9.05 23.55 8.64
CA ASN A 34 8.79 22.43 7.72
C ASN A 34 9.40 21.09 8.17
N ASN A 35 10.15 21.04 9.27
CA ASN A 35 10.67 19.79 9.83
C ASN A 35 9.69 19.14 10.82
N ARG A 36 8.56 19.80 11.11
CA ARG A 36 7.51 19.26 11.96
C ARG A 36 6.66 18.27 11.18
N THR A 37 6.65 17.02 11.63
CA THR A 37 5.95 15.93 10.95
C THR A 37 4.73 15.47 11.73
N THR A 38 3.72 14.96 11.00
CA THR A 38 2.63 14.18 11.59
C THR A 38 3.13 12.78 11.92
N ARG A 39 2.72 12.27 13.08
CA ARG A 39 3.08 10.94 13.58
C ARG A 39 1.84 10.28 14.17
N ALA A 40 1.81 8.96 14.19
CA ALA A 40 0.79 8.18 14.87
C ALA A 40 1.46 7.08 15.70
N GLN A 41 0.89 6.72 16.84
CA GLN A 41 1.30 5.52 17.57
C GLN A 41 0.21 5.01 18.50
N LYS A 42 0.25 3.71 18.77
CA LYS A 42 -0.53 3.07 19.82
C LYS A 42 -0.05 3.54 21.18
N PHE A 43 -0.97 3.77 22.11
CA PHE A 43 -0.69 4.02 23.51
C PHE A 43 -1.47 3.07 24.42
N THR A 44 -1.07 2.98 25.68
CA THR A 44 -1.73 2.13 26.69
C THR A 44 -2.29 2.98 27.83
N TRP A 45 -3.04 2.35 28.74
CA TRP A 45 -3.59 3.02 29.91
C TRP A 45 -2.91 2.49 31.16
N ASN A 46 -2.54 3.40 32.06
CA ASN A 46 -2.07 3.05 33.40
C ASN A 46 -3.25 2.58 34.26
N SER A 47 -2.97 1.93 35.40
CA SER A 47 -4.00 1.46 36.33
C SER A 47 -4.84 2.59 36.96
N ASP A 48 -4.31 3.81 36.98
CA ASP A 48 -5.00 5.02 37.46
C ASP A 48 -5.89 5.67 36.38
N GLY A 49 -5.98 5.07 35.19
CA GLY A 49 -6.76 5.59 34.07
C GLY A 49 -6.10 6.72 33.29
N THR A 50 -4.84 7.07 33.58
CA THR A 50 -4.09 8.03 32.76
C THR A 50 -3.49 7.35 31.52
N PRO A 51 -3.37 8.07 30.39
CA PRO A 51 -2.75 7.52 29.20
C PRO A 51 -1.23 7.42 29.36
N ASN A 52 -0.68 6.29 28.96
CA ASN A 52 0.75 6.05 28.81
C ASN A 52 1.12 6.05 27.32
N PHE A 53 1.60 7.20 26.85
CA PHE A 53 2.00 7.40 25.45
C PHE A 53 3.30 6.67 25.07
N GLY A 54 4.09 6.23 26.06
CA GLY A 54 5.39 5.63 25.83
C GLY A 54 6.40 6.57 25.14
N THR A 55 7.39 5.97 24.49
CA THR A 55 8.39 6.73 23.72
C THR A 55 7.83 7.10 22.34
N PRO A 56 7.98 8.37 21.91
CA PRO A 56 7.50 8.79 20.61
C PRO A 56 8.21 8.11 19.46
N VAL A 57 7.44 7.66 18.48
CA VAL A 57 7.94 6.97 17.30
C VAL A 57 8.83 7.90 16.45
N ALA A 58 9.95 7.35 15.97
CA ALA A 58 10.88 8.04 15.09
C ALA A 58 10.30 8.25 13.69
N THR A 59 10.70 9.34 13.03
CA THR A 59 10.33 9.56 11.62
C THR A 59 10.83 8.40 10.75
N GLY A 60 9.96 7.89 9.86
CA GLY A 60 10.29 6.78 8.96
C GLY A 60 10.17 5.38 9.58
N ALA A 61 9.81 5.27 10.86
CA ALA A 61 9.54 3.97 11.46
C ALA A 61 8.25 3.37 10.89
N SER A 62 8.34 2.11 10.46
CA SER A 62 7.17 1.33 10.04
C SER A 62 6.39 0.87 11.27
N LEU A 63 5.07 1.11 11.28
CA LEU A 63 4.15 0.66 12.31
C LEU A 63 3.10 -0.27 11.70
N PRO A 64 2.66 -1.32 12.41
CA PRO A 64 1.48 -2.05 11.99
C PRO A 64 0.27 -1.11 11.98
N ALA A 65 -0.64 -1.31 11.03
CA ALA A 65 -1.91 -0.59 11.03
C ALA A 65 -2.71 -0.90 12.32
N PRO A 66 -3.50 0.06 12.83
CA PRO A 66 -4.44 -0.15 13.93
C PRO A 66 -5.22 -1.47 13.82
N ALA A 67 -5.37 -2.20 14.92
CA ALA A 67 -5.99 -3.52 14.89
C ALA A 67 -7.44 -3.47 14.35
N GLY A 68 -7.79 -4.42 13.49
CA GLY A 68 -9.09 -4.42 12.81
C GLY A 68 -9.18 -3.45 11.64
N GLU A 69 -8.17 -2.59 11.46
CA GLU A 69 -7.87 -2.05 10.15
C GLU A 69 -7.43 -3.25 9.32
N THR A 70 -8.36 -3.77 8.53
CA THR A 70 -7.95 -4.27 7.23
C THR A 70 -7.23 -3.08 6.62
N ALA A 71 -5.90 -3.08 6.57
CA ALA A 71 -5.16 -2.27 5.61
C ALA A 71 -5.90 -2.55 4.31
N ALA A 72 -6.79 -1.62 3.91
CA ALA A 72 -8.03 -1.99 3.22
C ALA A 72 -7.63 -2.96 2.13
N THR A 73 -7.98 -4.25 2.25
CA THR A 73 -7.39 -5.26 1.36
C THR A 73 -7.70 -4.71 -0.01
N PRO A 74 -6.70 -4.22 -0.78
CA PRO A 74 -7.01 -3.17 -1.73
C PRO A 74 -8.08 -3.69 -2.65
N ALA A 75 -9.14 -2.92 -2.83
CA ALA A 75 -10.33 -3.40 -3.48
C ALA A 75 -9.92 -4.10 -4.78
N ALA A 76 -10.45 -5.30 -5.01
CA ALA A 76 -10.13 -6.04 -6.21
C ALA A 76 -10.88 -5.40 -7.38
N TYR A 77 -10.15 -4.94 -8.38
CA TYR A 77 -10.68 -4.35 -9.60
C TYR A 77 -10.60 -5.33 -10.76
N THR A 78 -11.43 -5.08 -11.76
CA THR A 78 -11.28 -5.67 -13.09
C THR A 78 -10.83 -4.56 -14.04
N LEU A 79 -9.67 -4.72 -14.66
CA LEU A 79 -9.15 -3.75 -15.62
C LEU A 79 -9.70 -4.10 -17.01
N VAL A 80 -10.59 -3.26 -17.53
CA VAL A 80 -11.28 -3.48 -18.81
C VAL A 80 -10.70 -2.54 -19.85
N ASN A 81 -10.20 -3.09 -20.95
CA ASN A 81 -9.78 -2.26 -22.07
C ASN A 81 -11.00 -1.62 -22.73
N ARG A 82 -11.03 -0.29 -22.82
CA ARG A 82 -12.16 0.47 -23.36
C ARG A 82 -12.47 0.14 -24.82
N ASN A 83 -11.46 -0.19 -25.63
CA ASN A 83 -11.63 -0.47 -27.04
C ASN A 83 -12.23 -1.87 -27.30
N SER A 84 -11.76 -2.88 -26.58
CA SER A 84 -12.18 -4.27 -26.80
C SER A 84 -13.27 -4.78 -25.86
N GLY A 85 -13.49 -4.10 -24.73
CA GLY A 85 -14.34 -4.58 -23.64
C GLY A 85 -13.79 -5.81 -22.90
N LYS A 86 -12.55 -6.23 -23.19
CA LYS A 86 -11.91 -7.41 -22.59
C LYS A 86 -11.18 -7.06 -21.31
N CYS A 87 -11.08 -8.05 -20.44
CA CYS A 87 -10.47 -7.94 -19.12
C CYS A 87 -9.00 -8.37 -19.14
N LEU A 88 -8.18 -7.73 -18.30
CA LEU A 88 -6.79 -8.12 -18.06
C LEU A 88 -6.71 -9.50 -17.38
N GLU A 89 -6.10 -10.47 -18.03
CA GLU A 89 -6.08 -11.89 -17.68
C GLU A 89 -4.64 -12.42 -17.63
N VAL A 90 -4.36 -13.37 -16.74
CA VAL A 90 -3.14 -14.19 -16.86
C VAL A 90 -3.46 -15.40 -17.73
N SER A 91 -2.70 -15.60 -18.81
CA SER A 91 -3.01 -16.62 -19.83
C SER A 91 -3.26 -18.00 -19.20
N GLY A 92 -4.42 -18.57 -19.51
CA GLY A 92 -4.78 -19.94 -19.13
C GLY A 92 -4.94 -20.20 -17.63
N GLY A 93 -5.10 -19.19 -16.78
CA GLY A 93 -5.20 -19.46 -15.34
C GLY A 93 -3.85 -19.63 -14.65
N SER A 94 -2.73 -19.56 -15.37
CA SER A 94 -1.44 -20.04 -14.87
C SER A 94 -0.98 -19.33 -13.60
N GLY A 95 -0.43 -20.09 -12.66
CA GLY A 95 0.23 -19.60 -11.46
C GLY A 95 1.74 -19.44 -11.59
N ALA A 96 2.33 -19.75 -12.75
CA ALA A 96 3.77 -19.73 -12.95
C ALA A 96 4.32 -18.30 -13.16
N ASP A 97 5.55 -18.08 -12.69
CA ASP A 97 6.35 -16.93 -13.12
C ASP A 97 6.59 -17.02 -14.63
N GLY A 98 6.50 -15.89 -15.31
CA GLY A 98 6.62 -15.82 -16.76
C GLY A 98 5.31 -16.03 -17.53
N ALA A 99 4.20 -16.33 -16.85
CA ALA A 99 2.92 -16.44 -17.54
C ALA A 99 2.49 -15.07 -18.09
N ASN A 100 2.21 -15.02 -19.39
CA ASN A 100 1.82 -13.81 -20.11
C ASN A 100 0.53 -13.20 -19.54
N ILE A 101 0.51 -11.87 -19.36
CA ILE A 101 -0.69 -11.09 -19.08
C ILE A 101 -1.28 -10.58 -20.41
N ARG A 102 -2.47 -11.06 -20.74
CA ARG A 102 -3.19 -10.74 -21.97
C ARG A 102 -4.55 -10.13 -21.69
N GLN A 103 -5.24 -9.66 -22.72
CA GLN A 103 -6.68 -9.42 -22.62
C GLN A 103 -7.48 -10.68 -22.97
N TRP A 104 -8.60 -10.90 -22.29
CA TRP A 104 -9.52 -12.00 -22.60
C TRP A 104 -10.98 -11.64 -22.29
N ALA A 105 -11.93 -12.44 -22.81
CA ALA A 105 -13.33 -12.28 -22.48
C ALA A 105 -13.52 -12.29 -20.94
N CYS A 106 -14.25 -11.30 -20.43
CA CYS A 106 -14.47 -11.15 -19.00
C CYS A 106 -15.27 -12.34 -18.45
N ASN A 107 -14.69 -13.09 -17.52
CA ASN A 107 -15.25 -14.34 -16.99
C ASN A 107 -15.17 -14.45 -15.45
N GLY A 108 -14.58 -13.46 -14.78
CA GLY A 108 -14.47 -13.45 -13.32
C GLY A 108 -13.46 -14.44 -12.72
N GLY A 109 -12.67 -15.11 -13.55
CA GLY A 109 -11.60 -16.04 -13.14
C GLY A 109 -10.39 -15.31 -12.54
N ASN A 110 -9.20 -15.53 -13.09
CA ASN A 110 -7.97 -14.89 -12.59
C ASN A 110 -7.82 -13.40 -12.98
N GLN A 111 -8.92 -12.75 -13.38
CA GLN A 111 -8.94 -11.43 -14.01
C GLN A 111 -9.03 -10.26 -13.00
N ARG A 112 -9.04 -10.58 -11.70
CA ARG A 112 -9.08 -9.57 -10.63
C ARG A 112 -7.67 -9.09 -10.27
N ARG A 113 -7.51 -7.79 -10.06
CA ARG A 113 -6.26 -7.15 -9.64
C ARG A 113 -6.47 -6.33 -8.37
N ARG A 114 -5.54 -6.42 -7.43
CA ARG A 114 -5.38 -5.38 -6.40
C ARG A 114 -4.38 -4.37 -6.92
N ILE A 115 -4.69 -3.09 -6.70
CA ILE A 115 -3.79 -1.99 -6.98
C ILE A 115 -3.25 -1.56 -5.63
N GLU A 116 -1.98 -1.87 -5.38
CA GLU A 116 -1.32 -1.69 -4.09
C GLU A 116 -0.32 -0.55 -4.17
N ASP A 117 -0.60 0.54 -3.47
CA ASP A 117 0.28 1.71 -3.36
C ASP A 117 1.64 1.33 -2.74
N GLN A 118 2.72 1.88 -3.30
CA GLN A 118 4.10 1.68 -2.82
C GLN A 118 4.62 2.86 -2.00
N ALA A 119 3.79 3.89 -1.75
CA ALA A 119 4.13 5.09 -0.98
C ALA A 119 5.19 6.01 -1.65
N ASP A 120 5.31 5.91 -2.97
CA ASP A 120 6.21 6.71 -3.82
C ASP A 120 5.55 7.15 -5.14
N ASP A 121 4.22 7.34 -5.11
CA ASP A 121 3.37 7.62 -6.29
C ASP A 121 3.36 6.50 -7.35
N THR A 122 3.86 5.31 -7.00
CA THR A 122 3.72 4.09 -7.82
C THR A 122 2.82 3.06 -7.15
N SER A 123 2.32 2.13 -7.94
CA SER A 123 1.54 1.00 -7.47
C SER A 123 2.02 -0.29 -8.10
N ARG A 124 1.85 -1.41 -7.40
CA ARG A 124 1.98 -2.75 -7.99
C ARG A 124 0.60 -3.32 -8.30
N LEU A 125 0.49 -4.00 -9.45
CA LEU A 125 -0.75 -4.64 -9.90
C LEU A 125 -0.70 -6.12 -9.54
N VAL A 126 -1.34 -6.51 -8.43
CA VAL A 126 -1.30 -7.87 -7.89
C VAL A 126 -2.46 -8.70 -8.44
N ASN A 127 -2.18 -9.84 -9.05
CA ASN A 127 -3.20 -10.83 -9.38
C ASN A 127 -3.79 -11.44 -8.10
N VAL A 128 -5.11 -11.35 -7.91
CA VAL A 128 -5.77 -11.84 -6.69
C VAL A 128 -5.66 -13.36 -6.54
N ALA A 129 -5.63 -14.11 -7.64
CA ALA A 129 -5.57 -15.58 -7.60
C ALA A 129 -4.16 -16.11 -7.29
N THR A 130 -3.11 -15.42 -7.75
CA THR A 130 -1.73 -15.91 -7.64
C THR A 130 -0.86 -15.16 -6.64
N GLY A 131 -1.26 -13.94 -6.25
CA GLY A 131 -0.44 -13.03 -5.42
C GLY A 131 0.77 -12.43 -6.15
N LYS A 132 0.98 -12.78 -7.43
CA LYS A 132 2.06 -12.27 -8.29
C LYS A 132 1.70 -10.92 -8.89
N VAL A 133 2.70 -10.19 -9.38
CA VAL A 133 2.54 -8.83 -9.92
C VAL A 133 2.71 -8.77 -11.42
N ALA A 134 2.18 -7.73 -12.06
CA ALA A 134 2.53 -7.37 -13.43
C ALA A 134 4.00 -6.90 -13.50
N ASP A 135 4.76 -7.47 -14.42
CA ASP A 135 6.21 -7.38 -14.59
C ASP A 135 6.52 -7.14 -16.07
N VAL A 136 7.30 -6.09 -16.37
CA VAL A 136 7.85 -5.90 -17.72
C VAL A 136 8.99 -6.90 -17.91
N ALA A 137 8.86 -7.78 -18.90
CA ALA A 137 9.77 -8.91 -19.08
C ALA A 137 11.24 -8.46 -19.12
N ASP A 138 12.03 -9.06 -18.23
CA ASP A 138 13.47 -8.84 -18.08
C ASP A 138 13.86 -7.36 -17.88
N CYS A 139 12.92 -6.57 -17.34
CA CYS A 139 13.00 -5.11 -17.22
C CYS A 139 13.41 -4.41 -18.54
N GLY A 140 13.02 -4.97 -19.69
CA GLY A 140 13.31 -4.40 -21.00
C GLY A 140 12.67 -3.03 -21.20
N THR A 141 13.36 -2.15 -21.92
CA THR A 141 12.92 -0.76 -22.19
C THR A 141 12.53 -0.50 -23.65
N ALA A 142 12.66 -1.51 -24.51
CA ALA A 142 12.26 -1.42 -25.91
C ALA A 142 10.74 -1.48 -26.06
N ASP A 143 10.21 -0.90 -27.14
CA ASP A 143 8.79 -1.03 -27.47
C ASP A 143 8.42 -2.49 -27.75
N GLY A 144 7.25 -2.90 -27.27
CA GLY A 144 6.72 -4.25 -27.49
C GLY A 144 7.26 -5.33 -26.54
N ILE A 145 8.03 -4.96 -25.51
CA ILE A 145 8.39 -5.89 -24.43
C ILE A 145 7.12 -6.39 -23.74
N ASP A 146 7.06 -7.70 -23.53
CA ASP A 146 5.90 -8.37 -22.96
C ASP A 146 5.66 -7.95 -21.50
N VAL A 147 4.39 -7.93 -21.10
CA VAL A 147 4.00 -7.81 -19.70
C VAL A 147 3.55 -9.19 -19.23
N ARG A 148 4.27 -9.73 -18.26
CA ARG A 148 4.03 -11.05 -17.67
C ARG A 148 3.65 -10.91 -16.21
N GLN A 149 3.22 -12.01 -15.59
CA GLN A 149 3.22 -12.07 -14.13
C GLN A 149 4.58 -12.57 -13.62
N TRP A 150 5.02 -12.04 -12.50
CA TRP A 150 6.20 -12.54 -11.78
C TRP A 150 6.03 -12.39 -10.28
N SER A 151 6.77 -13.18 -9.51
CA SER A 151 6.95 -13.00 -8.09
C SER A 151 7.44 -11.57 -7.79
N TRP A 152 7.00 -10.98 -6.67
CA TRP A 152 7.42 -9.63 -6.31
C TRP A 152 8.93 -9.58 -6.02
N LEU A 153 9.65 -8.75 -6.77
CA LEU A 153 11.09 -8.51 -6.66
C LEU A 153 11.42 -7.13 -6.08
N GLY A 154 10.46 -6.21 -6.02
CA GLY A 154 10.67 -4.86 -5.50
C GLY A 154 11.48 -3.93 -6.41
N ASN A 155 11.65 -4.29 -7.68
CA ASN A 155 12.34 -3.47 -8.66
C ASN A 155 11.37 -2.54 -9.43
N ALA A 156 11.93 -1.60 -10.20
CA ALA A 156 11.14 -0.61 -10.93
C ALA A 156 10.25 -1.19 -12.04
N CYS A 157 10.61 -2.35 -12.62
CA CYS A 157 9.86 -2.95 -13.73
C CYS A 157 8.57 -3.67 -13.29
N GLN A 158 8.27 -3.66 -11.98
CA GLN A 158 7.05 -4.14 -11.36
C GLN A 158 6.20 -3.02 -10.73
N GLN A 159 6.60 -1.77 -10.93
CA GLN A 159 5.98 -0.58 -10.36
C GLN A 159 5.36 0.27 -11.47
N TRP A 160 4.12 0.70 -11.26
CA TRP A 160 3.30 1.34 -12.28
C TRP A 160 2.71 2.64 -11.76
N SER A 161 2.85 3.74 -12.50
CA SER A 161 2.09 4.96 -12.25
C SER A 161 0.71 4.87 -12.90
N ILE A 162 -0.34 5.17 -12.15
CA ILE A 162 -1.71 5.27 -12.66
C ILE A 162 -2.07 6.74 -12.77
N ARG A 163 -2.38 7.20 -13.98
CA ARG A 163 -2.70 8.61 -14.24
C ARG A 163 -4.12 8.72 -14.77
N PRO A 164 -4.90 9.73 -14.32
CA PRO A 164 -6.16 10.08 -14.97
C PRO A 164 -5.94 10.35 -16.46
N ALA A 165 -6.94 10.00 -17.27
CA ALA A 165 -6.97 10.29 -18.70
C ALA A 165 -7.33 11.76 -18.96
#